data_AF-A0A4P7Z0K9-F1
#
_entry.id   AF-A0A4P7Z0K9-F1
#
_cell.length_a   1.000
_cell.length_b   1.000
_cell.length_c   1.000
_cell.angle_alpha   90.00
_cell.angle_beta   90.00
_cell.angle_gamma   90.00
#
_symmetry.space_group_name_H-M   'P 1'
#
loop_
_entity.id
_entity.type
_entity.pdbx_description
1 polymer ?
#
loop_
_entity_poly.entity_id
_entity_poly.type
_entity_poly.pdbx_seq_one_letter_code
_entity_poly.pdbx_strand_id
1 'polypeptide(L)'
;MSDTTLTPRERALIRNEFMVRFGQAPRLESGILVKRWATGPNKGQPKPGTVIQGMLDRGLLELRDDGSHWLRARFTEAGLAALRHMAEDARALPPSEYQHVLDELGSGRRADHNDASPATPGSISVA
;
A
#
# COMPACT_ATOMS: atom_id res chain seq x y z
N MET A 1 -4.71 19.35 -3.86
CA MET A 1 -4.75 18.67 -2.55
C MET A 1 -5.68 17.48 -2.70
N SER A 2 -5.14 16.27 -2.82
CA SER A 2 -5.97 15.07 -2.95
C SER A 2 -6.68 14.83 -1.63
N ASP A 3 -7.99 14.57 -1.67
CA ASP A 3 -8.74 14.19 -0.47
C ASP A 3 -8.24 12.83 0.02
N THR A 4 -7.43 12.86 1.08
CA THR A 4 -6.82 11.70 1.73
C THR A 4 -7.79 10.93 2.63
N THR A 5 -9.03 11.39 2.77
CA THR A 5 -9.99 10.75 3.67
C THR A 5 -10.60 9.52 3.01
N LEU A 6 -10.36 8.34 3.60
CA LEU A 6 -11.02 7.10 3.17
C LEU A 6 -12.43 7.03 3.74
N THR A 7 -13.40 6.69 2.89
CA THR A 7 -14.78 6.39 3.26
C THR A 7 -14.86 5.07 4.05
N PRO A 8 -15.96 4.82 4.79
CA PRO A 8 -16.13 3.57 5.52
C PRO A 8 -16.03 2.31 4.64
N ARG A 9 -16.52 2.38 3.39
CA ARG A 9 -16.47 1.25 2.44
C ARG A 9 -15.04 0.97 1.96
N GLU A 10 -14.26 2.02 1.70
CA GLU A 10 -12.85 1.89 1.30
C GLU A 10 -12.01 1.31 2.46
N ARG A 11 -12.22 1.80 3.69
CA ARG A 11 -11.56 1.24 4.89
C ARG A 11 -11.90 -0.24 5.09
N ALA A 12 -13.16 -0.63 4.86
CA ALA A 12 -13.57 -2.03 4.95
C ALA A 12 -12.92 -2.90 3.85
N LEU A 13 -12.80 -2.37 2.61
CA LEU A 13 -12.07 -3.04 1.54
C LEU A 13 -10.61 -3.25 1.93
N ILE A 14 -9.90 -2.20 2.37
CA ILE A 14 -8.49 -2.27 2.76
C ILE A 14 -8.25 -3.31 3.84
N ARG A 15 -9.05 -3.30 4.91
CA ARG A 15 -8.96 -4.33 5.97
C ARG A 15 -9.15 -5.73 5.41
N ASN A 16 -10.16 -5.93 4.56
CA ASN A 16 -10.40 -7.25 3.98
C ASN A 16 -9.25 -7.72 3.09
N GLU A 17 -8.69 -6.86 2.25
CA GLU A 17 -7.64 -7.21 1.29
C GLU A 17 -6.26 -7.43 1.95
N PHE A 18 -5.94 -6.67 3.01
CA PHE A 18 -4.62 -6.71 3.67
C PHE A 18 -4.63 -7.36 5.06
N MET A 19 -5.73 -7.98 5.48
CA MET A 19 -5.74 -8.84 6.66
C MET A 19 -4.84 -10.05 6.43
N VAL A 20 -4.04 -10.43 7.42
CA VAL A 20 -3.30 -11.70 7.40
C VAL A 20 -4.29 -12.86 7.34
N ARG A 21 -4.22 -13.66 6.27
CA ARG A 21 -5.07 -14.85 6.09
C ARG A 21 -4.19 -16.06 5.90
N PHE A 22 -4.47 -17.14 6.62
CA PHE A 22 -3.74 -18.41 6.50
C PHE A 22 -2.22 -18.26 6.62
N GLY A 23 -1.75 -17.33 7.46
CA GLY A 23 -0.32 -17.07 7.68
C GLY A 23 0.39 -16.30 6.55
N GLN A 24 -0.33 -15.77 5.57
CA GLN A 24 0.23 -14.91 4.53
C GLN A 24 -0.14 -13.46 4.79
N ALA A 25 0.88 -12.59 4.85
CA ALA A 25 0.75 -11.14 5.00
C ALA A 25 0.76 -10.49 3.60
N PRO A 26 -0.36 -9.94 3.11
CA PRO A 26 -0.41 -9.29 1.81
C PRO A 26 0.42 -8.00 1.81
N ARG A 27 1.20 -7.76 0.74
CA ARG A 27 2.05 -6.56 0.65
C ARG A 27 1.32 -5.42 -0.07
N LEU A 28 1.47 -4.19 0.41
CA LEU A 28 0.85 -3.01 -0.22
C LEU A 28 1.33 -2.83 -1.67
N GLU A 29 2.62 -3.10 -1.93
CA GLU A 29 3.22 -3.03 -3.27
C GLU A 29 2.57 -3.99 -4.29
N SER A 30 2.01 -5.11 -3.80
CA SER A 30 1.34 -6.08 -4.66
C SER A 30 -0.01 -5.56 -5.16
N GLY A 31 -0.59 -4.58 -4.46
CA GLY A 31 -1.89 -4.02 -4.82
C GLY A 31 -3.05 -5.00 -4.67
N ILE A 32 -4.23 -4.53 -5.08
CA ILE A 32 -5.50 -5.26 -4.97
C ILE A 32 -5.79 -5.96 -6.30
N LEU A 33 -6.14 -7.24 -6.26
CA LEU A 33 -6.46 -7.99 -7.48
C LEU A 33 -7.77 -7.48 -8.10
N VAL A 34 -7.72 -7.15 -9.38
CA VAL A 34 -8.89 -6.73 -10.17
C VAL A 34 -9.25 -7.84 -11.15
N LYS A 35 -10.50 -8.29 -11.07
CA LYS A 35 -11.02 -9.29 -12.01
C LYS A 35 -11.16 -8.71 -13.40
N ARG A 36 -11.13 -9.56 -14.43
CA ARG A 36 -11.49 -9.22 -15.80
C ARG A 36 -12.87 -9.76 -16.14
N TRP A 37 -13.54 -9.16 -17.12
CA TRP A 37 -14.73 -9.75 -17.71
C TRP A 37 -14.38 -11.08 -18.38
N ALA A 38 -15.00 -12.18 -17.93
CA ALA A 38 -14.75 -13.50 -18.48
C ALA A 38 -15.40 -13.70 -19.87
N THR A 39 -16.54 -13.04 -20.11
CA THR A 39 -17.37 -13.20 -21.32
C THR A 39 -18.03 -11.87 -21.72
N GLY A 40 -18.63 -11.84 -22.92
CA GLY A 40 -19.36 -10.70 -23.44
C GLY A 40 -18.47 -9.67 -24.18
N PRO A 41 -19.05 -8.52 -24.57
CA PRO A 41 -18.36 -7.50 -25.38
C PRO A 41 -17.11 -6.91 -24.71
N ASN A 42 -17.09 -6.89 -23.37
CA ASN A 42 -15.96 -6.38 -22.59
C ASN A 42 -14.96 -7.47 -22.19
N LYS A 43 -15.05 -8.68 -22.74
CA LYS A 43 -14.19 -9.81 -22.37
C LYS A 43 -12.71 -9.41 -22.38
N GLY A 44 -12.01 -9.78 -21.31
CA GLY A 44 -10.59 -9.45 -21.12
C GLY A 44 -10.35 -8.05 -20.54
N GLN A 45 -11.32 -7.15 -20.59
CA GLN A 45 -11.17 -5.83 -19.99
C GLN A 45 -11.24 -5.89 -18.45
N PRO A 46 -10.59 -4.93 -17.76
CA PRO A 46 -10.73 -4.76 -16.32
C PRO A 46 -12.20 -4.65 -15.86
N LYS A 47 -12.49 -5.28 -14.73
CA LYS A 47 -13.78 -5.22 -14.04
C LYS A 47 -13.56 -4.90 -12.55
N PRO A 48 -13.14 -3.67 -12.22
CA PRO A 48 -13.07 -3.25 -10.82
C PRO A 48 -14.46 -3.27 -10.19
N GLY A 49 -14.54 -3.70 -8.92
CA GLY A 49 -15.75 -3.53 -8.13
C GLY A 49 -15.99 -2.04 -7.84
N THR A 50 -17.22 -1.66 -7.45
CA THR A 50 -17.61 -0.25 -7.27
C THR A 50 -16.69 0.53 -6.32
N VAL A 51 -16.20 -0.09 -5.24
CA VAL A 51 -15.28 0.57 -4.30
C VAL A 51 -13.92 0.81 -4.94
N ILE A 52 -13.36 -0.18 -5.65
CA ILE A 52 -12.09 -0.04 -6.37
C ILE A 52 -12.23 1.01 -7.47
N GLN A 53 -13.34 1.02 -8.22
CA GLN A 53 -13.59 2.05 -9.23
C GLN A 53 -13.60 3.44 -8.62
N GLY A 54 -14.30 3.65 -7.50
CA GLY A 54 -14.28 4.96 -6.83
C GLY A 54 -12.88 5.38 -6.36
N MET A 55 -12.06 4.44 -5.90
CA MET A 55 -10.66 4.73 -5.54
C MET A 55 -9.78 5.04 -6.77
N LEU A 56 -10.05 4.41 -7.92
CA LEU A 56 -9.40 4.74 -9.20
C LEU A 56 -9.82 6.15 -9.67
N ASP A 57 -11.10 6.46 -9.63
CA ASP A 57 -11.65 7.77 -10.04
C ASP A 57 -11.09 8.92 -9.17
N ARG A 58 -10.81 8.65 -7.90
CA ARG A 58 -10.16 9.58 -6.96
C ARG A 58 -8.63 9.61 -7.08
N GLY A 59 -8.03 8.77 -7.92
CA GLY A 59 -6.59 8.66 -8.09
C GLY A 59 -5.85 8.08 -6.88
N LEU A 60 -6.54 7.35 -5.99
CA LEU A 60 -5.92 6.65 -4.85
C LEU A 60 -5.30 5.31 -5.28
N LEU A 61 -5.85 4.72 -6.33
CA LEU A 61 -5.29 3.55 -6.99
C LEU A 61 -4.94 3.91 -8.44
N GLU A 62 -3.97 3.22 -9.01
CA GLU A 62 -3.73 3.14 -10.44
C GLU A 62 -3.87 1.70 -10.91
N LEU A 63 -4.43 1.53 -12.11
CA LEU A 63 -4.56 0.22 -12.76
C LEU A 63 -3.71 0.22 -14.01
N ARG A 64 -2.56 -0.44 -13.95
CA ARG A 64 -1.71 -0.64 -15.12
C ARG A 64 -2.00 -2.01 -15.71
N ASP A 65 -2.62 -2.01 -16.88
CA ASP A 65 -2.81 -3.23 -17.66
C ASP A 65 -1.59 -3.46 -18.54
N ASP A 66 -0.64 -4.24 -18.02
CA ASP A 66 0.59 -4.64 -18.70
C ASP A 66 0.43 -5.95 -19.50
N GLY A 67 -0.82 -6.42 -19.67
CA GLY A 67 -1.10 -7.73 -20.27
C GLY A 67 -0.79 -8.92 -19.36
N SER A 68 -0.42 -8.69 -18.09
CA SER A 68 -0.24 -9.76 -17.12
C SER A 68 -1.54 -10.52 -16.87
N HIS A 69 -1.39 -11.83 -16.61
CA HIS A 69 -2.48 -12.69 -16.18
C HIS A 69 -3.17 -12.14 -14.92
N TRP A 70 -2.42 -11.52 -14.02
CA TRP A 70 -2.95 -10.94 -12.78
C TRP A 70 -2.98 -9.42 -12.86
N LEU A 71 -4.15 -8.87 -13.12
CA LEU A 71 -4.38 -7.43 -13.14
C LEU A 71 -4.52 -6.89 -11.72
N ARG A 72 -3.69 -5.91 -11.34
CA ARG A 72 -3.63 -5.38 -9.97
C ARG A 72 -3.73 -3.86 -9.94
N ALA A 73 -4.62 -3.36 -9.09
CA ALA A 73 -4.71 -1.95 -8.75
C ALA A 73 -3.68 -1.64 -7.66
N ARG A 74 -2.72 -0.77 -7.94
CA ARG A 74 -1.66 -0.39 -7.00
C ARG A 74 -1.96 0.95 -6.36
N PHE A 75 -1.54 1.16 -5.13
CA PHE A 75 -1.67 2.45 -4.47
C PHE A 75 -0.78 3.49 -5.16
N THR A 76 -1.35 4.66 -5.43
CA THR A 76 -0.59 5.85 -5.79
C THR A 76 0.00 6.49 -4.53
N GLU A 77 0.83 7.52 -4.68
CA GLU A 77 1.28 8.33 -3.55
C GLU A 77 0.11 8.92 -2.73
N ALA A 78 -0.97 9.33 -3.40
CA ALA A 78 -2.18 9.82 -2.73
C ALA A 78 -2.90 8.69 -1.96
N GLY A 79 -2.94 7.49 -2.53
CA GLY A 79 -3.46 6.30 -1.85
C GLY A 79 -2.65 5.93 -0.61
N LEU A 80 -1.32 5.93 -0.72
CA LEU A 80 -0.44 5.67 0.42
C LEU A 80 -0.57 6.75 1.50
N ALA A 81 -0.73 8.02 1.12
CA ALA A 81 -1.02 9.10 2.07
C ALA A 81 -2.36 8.90 2.80
N ALA A 82 -3.39 8.44 2.10
CA ALA A 82 -4.68 8.11 2.68
C ALA A 82 -4.59 6.90 3.65
N LEU A 83 -3.77 5.89 3.32
CA LEU A 83 -3.49 4.78 4.22
C LEU A 83 -2.73 5.22 5.48
N ARG A 84 -1.74 6.11 5.34
CA ARG A 84 -1.03 6.69 6.48
C ARG A 84 -1.97 7.44 7.42
N HIS A 85 -2.86 8.27 6.87
CA HIS A 85 -3.89 8.96 7.67
C HIS A 85 -4.85 7.97 8.36
N MET A 86 -5.23 6.88 7.69
CA MET A 86 -6.02 5.81 8.33
C MET A 86 -5.26 5.13 9.48
N ALA A 87 -3.94 4.94 9.33
CA ALA A 87 -3.09 4.30 10.33
C ALA A 87 -2.87 5.14 11.60
N GLU A 88 -3.17 6.45 11.58
CA GLU A 88 -3.14 7.29 12.79
C GLU A 88 -4.20 6.85 13.82
N ASP A 89 -5.31 6.24 13.38
CA ASP A 89 -6.28 5.60 14.26
C ASP A 89 -5.93 4.12 14.47
N ALA A 90 -5.40 3.80 15.65
CA ALA A 90 -5.05 2.44 16.04
C ALA A 90 -6.24 1.45 16.00
N ARG A 91 -7.48 1.93 16.04
CA ARG A 91 -8.68 1.07 15.89
C ARG A 91 -9.00 0.76 14.43
N ALA A 92 -8.54 1.60 13.50
CA ALA A 92 -8.76 1.40 12.07
C ALA A 92 -7.83 0.30 11.51
N LEU A 93 -6.60 0.21 12.03
CA LEU A 93 -5.63 -0.85 11.73
C LEU A 93 -5.00 -1.38 13.03
N PRO A 94 -5.67 -2.31 13.73
CA PRO A 94 -5.13 -2.93 14.94
C PRO A 94 -3.76 -3.58 14.67
N PRO A 95 -2.68 -3.23 15.40
CA PRO A 95 -1.35 -3.77 15.15
C PRO A 95 -1.27 -5.29 15.20
N SER A 96 -2.09 -5.95 16.02
CA SER A 96 -2.17 -7.41 16.12
C SER A 96 -2.51 -8.12 14.80
N GLU A 97 -3.21 -7.43 13.90
CA GLU A 97 -3.65 -7.97 12.60
C GLU A 97 -2.92 -7.33 11.42
N TYR A 98 -2.49 -6.07 11.57
CA TYR A 98 -1.99 -5.24 10.48
C TYR A 98 -0.56 -4.72 10.70
N GLN A 99 0.23 -5.31 11.60
CA GLN A 99 1.63 -4.87 11.84
C GLN A 99 2.43 -4.74 10.54
N HIS A 100 2.30 -5.70 9.63
CA HIS A 100 2.99 -5.67 8.33
C HIS A 100 2.63 -4.45 7.47
N VAL A 101 1.36 -4.03 7.47
CA VAL A 101 0.91 -2.82 6.78
C VAL A 101 1.51 -1.57 7.43
N LEU A 102 1.53 -1.52 8.76
CA LEU A 102 2.10 -0.39 9.52
C LEU A 102 3.61 -0.26 9.28
N ASP A 103 4.32 -1.39 9.20
CA ASP A 103 5.74 -1.42 8.88
C ASP A 103 6.01 -0.93 7.45
N GLU A 104 5.23 -1.37 6.46
CA GLU A 104 5.33 -0.91 5.07
C GLU A 104 5.02 0.59 4.91
N LEU A 105 4.08 1.12 5.70
CA LEU A 105 3.74 2.54 5.70
C LEU A 105 4.76 3.41 6.45
N GLY A 106 5.70 2.82 7.18
CA GLY A 106 6.66 3.52 8.03
C GLY A 106 6.03 4.09 9.31
N SER A 107 4.81 3.69 9.66
CA SER A 107 4.13 4.05 10.91
C SER A 107 4.50 3.13 12.08
N GLY A 108 5.25 2.05 11.82
CA GLY A 108 6.09 1.39 12.81
C GLY A 108 7.37 2.19 13.03
N ARG A 109 7.51 2.79 14.22
CA ARG A 109 8.68 3.54 14.70
C ARG A 109 10.00 3.11 14.02
N ARG A 110 10.58 3.99 13.19
CA ARG A 110 12.04 4.04 13.02
C ARG A 110 12.60 4.43 14.38
N ALA A 111 12.87 3.44 15.22
CA ALA A 111 13.80 3.63 16.33
C ALA A 111 15.18 3.85 15.71
N ASP A 112 15.76 4.98 16.11
CA ASP A 112 17.17 5.34 15.98
C ASP A 112 18.12 4.15 15.90
N HIS A 113 18.71 3.95 14.72
CA HIS A 113 20.12 3.58 14.60
C HIS A 113 20.60 3.87 13.18
N ASN A 114 21.11 5.07 12.93
CA ASN A 114 22.56 5.24 12.98
C ASN A 114 22.85 6.73 12.97
N ASP A 115 23.20 7.21 14.15
CA ASP A 115 23.82 8.49 14.38
C ASP A 115 25.05 8.63 13.47
N ALA A 116 25.23 9.83 12.97
CA ALA A 116 26.41 10.23 12.25
C ALA A 116 27.55 10.39 13.25
N SER A 117 28.68 9.70 13.06
CA SER A 117 30.04 10.28 13.17
C SER A 117 31.15 9.22 13.28
N PRO A 118 32.42 9.56 13.00
CA PRO A 118 32.89 10.54 12.03
C PRO A 118 33.99 9.95 11.12
N ALA A 119 34.31 10.71 10.08
CA ALA A 119 35.53 10.54 9.30
C ALA A 119 36.76 10.44 10.22
N THR A 120 37.59 9.42 10.01
CA THR A 120 38.95 9.37 10.54
C THR A 120 39.82 10.32 9.71
N PRO A 121 40.38 11.41 10.28
CA PRO A 121 41.45 12.13 9.61
C PRO A 121 42.74 11.32 9.75
N GLY A 122 43.50 11.25 8.66
CA GLY A 122 44.71 10.45 8.58
C GLY A 122 45.81 10.87 9.57
N SER A 123 46.68 9.92 9.86
CA SER A 123 48.06 10.19 10.23
C SER A 123 48.99 9.51 9.23
N ILE A 124 49.78 10.36 8.62
CA ILE A 124 50.98 10.16 7.83
C ILE A 124 52.05 9.49 8.73
N SER A 125 52.84 8.53 8.24
CA SER A 125 54.27 8.76 7.96
C SER A 125 55.03 7.51 7.55
N VAL A 126 56.07 7.80 6.77
CA VAL A 126 57.08 6.99 6.12
C VAL A 126 58.17 6.50 7.09
N ALA A 127 58.74 5.33 6.83
CA ALA A 127 60.18 5.02 6.86
C ALA A 127 60.38 3.57 6.39
#